data_AF-A0A378N5B0-F1
#
_entry.id   AF-A0A378N5B0-F1
#
_cell.length_a   1.000
_cell.length_b   1.000
_cell.length_c   1.000
_cell.angle_alpha   90.00
_cell.angle_beta   90.00
_cell.angle_gamma   90.00
#
_symmetry.space_group_name_H-M   'P 1'
#
loop_
_entity.id
_entity.type
_entity.pdbx_description
1 polymer ?
#
loop_
_entity_poly.entity_id
_entity_poly.type
_entity_poly.pdbx_seq_one_letter_code
_entity_poly.pdbx_strand_id
1 'polypeptide(L)' 'MNELAEYQEILNSDLACYCGSNVSNANRFASELIASHGKAYSLSITLPPLSTIFLKRAADKKTKQNKT' A
#
# COMPACT_ATOMS: atom_id res chain seq x y z
N MET A 1 4.00 -2.24 -10.72
CA MET A 1 5.14 -2.25 -9.78
C MET A 1 6.35 -2.92 -10.42
N ASN A 2 7.56 -2.51 -10.04
CA ASN A 2 8.80 -2.99 -10.68
C ASN A 2 9.31 -4.32 -10.12
N GLU A 3 8.94 -4.66 -8.89
CA GLU A 3 9.42 -5.85 -8.17
C GLU A 3 8.35 -6.37 -7.22
N LEU A 4 8.58 -7.58 -6.69
CA LEU A 4 7.78 -8.18 -5.62
C LEU A 4 8.12 -7.50 -4.28
N ALA A 5 7.19 -6.72 -3.73
CA ALA A 5 7.39 -6.04 -2.44
C ALA A 5 6.06 -5.82 -1.69
N GLU A 6 6.17 -5.56 -0.38
CA GLU A 6 5.07 -5.03 0.42
C GLU A 6 4.96 -3.51 0.25
N TYR A 7 3.74 -3.01 0.20
CA TYR A 7 3.40 -1.59 0.14
C TYR A 7 2.47 -1.23 1.29
N GLN A 8 2.56 0.00 1.75
CA GLN A 8 1.71 0.57 2.79
C GLN A 8 1.09 1.87 2.29
N GLU A 9 -0.18 2.09 2.62
CA GLU A 9 -0.86 3.38 2.48
C GLU A 9 -0.30 4.35 3.52
N ILE A 10 0.34 5.43 3.06
CA ILE A 10 0.95 6.45 3.94
C ILE A 10 0.09 7.71 4.07
N LEU A 11 -0.81 7.94 3.11
CA LEU A 11 -1.78 9.01 3.13
C LEU A 11 -3.01 8.58 2.35
N ASN A 12 -4.17 8.89 2.90
CA ASN A 12 -5.45 8.70 2.25
C ASN A 12 -6.32 9.92 2.55
N SER A 13 -6.73 10.63 1.50
CA SER A 13 -7.54 11.85 1.63
C SER A 13 -8.99 11.57 2.04
N ASP A 14 -9.44 10.30 2.02
CA ASP A 14 -10.79 9.88 2.40
C ASP A 14 -10.91 9.51 3.89
N LEU A 15 -9.83 9.57 4.67
CA LEU A 15 -9.91 9.24 6.10
C LEU A 15 -10.91 10.14 6.84
N ALA A 16 -11.58 9.59 7.86
CA ALA A 16 -12.56 10.33 8.67
C ALA A 16 -11.97 11.61 9.31
N CYS A 17 -10.66 11.61 9.64
CA CYS A 17 -9.98 12.79 10.16
C CYS A 17 -9.89 13.96 9.16
N TYR A 18 -10.09 13.68 7.86
CA TYR A 18 -10.20 14.67 6.79
C TYR A 18 -11.66 14.84 6.31
N CYS A 19 -12.64 14.40 7.11
CA CYS A 19 -14.07 14.42 6.77
C CYS A 19 -14.46 13.56 5.55
N GLY A 20 -13.65 12.55 5.20
CA GLY A 20 -13.98 11.61 4.13
C GLY A 20 -14.84 10.43 4.61
N SER A 21 -15.12 9.49 3.71
CA SER A 21 -15.98 8.33 3.95
C SER A 21 -15.32 7.22 4.78
N ASN A 22 -14.03 7.37 5.08
CA ASN A 22 -13.21 6.45 5.87
C ASN A 22 -13.07 5.06 5.23
N VAL A 23 -13.12 4.98 3.90
CA VAL A 23 -12.75 3.78 3.17
C VAL A 23 -11.22 3.73 3.14
N SER A 24 -10.67 2.73 3.81
CA SER A 24 -9.23 2.49 3.87
C SER A 24 -8.92 1.09 3.35
N ASN A 25 -7.70 0.93 2.84
CA ASN A 25 -7.19 -0.37 2.49
C ASN A 25 -6.55 -1.06 3.73
N ALA A 26 -6.14 -2.34 3.62
CA ALA A 26 -5.37 -3.03 4.66
C ALA A 26 -4.05 -2.31 5.06
N ASN A 27 -3.48 -2.62 6.21
CA ASN A 27 -2.24 -1.95 6.64
C ASN A 27 -1.03 -2.24 5.71
N ARG A 28 -1.03 -3.38 5.01
CA ARG A 28 0.02 -3.78 4.05
C ARG A 28 -0.58 -4.58 2.90
N PHE A 29 -0.02 -4.39 1.70
CA PHE A 29 -0.37 -5.14 0.49
C PHE A 29 0.90 -5.70 -0.14
N ALA A 30 0.87 -6.97 -0.52
CA ALA A 30 1.90 -7.53 -1.36
C ALA A 30 1.56 -7.23 -2.83
N SER A 31 2.57 -6.84 -3.60
CA SER A 31 2.42 -6.84 -5.06
C SER A 31 2.32 -8.26 -5.60
N GLU A 32 1.52 -8.46 -6.63
CA GLU A 32 1.30 -9.76 -7.26
C GLU A 32 1.98 -9.80 -8.64
N LEU A 33 2.37 -10.99 -9.10
CA LEU A 33 2.94 -11.21 -10.44
C LEU A 33 1.83 -11.23 -11.51
N ILE A 34 1.10 -10.12 -11.60
CA ILE A 34 0.03 -9.88 -12.57
C ILE A 34 0.44 -8.62 -13.34
N ALA A 35 0.67 -8.80 -14.64
CA ALA A 35 1.10 -7.71 -15.50
C ALA A 35 -0.02 -6.67 -15.66
N SER A 36 0.30 -5.39 -15.43
CA SER A 36 -0.63 -4.27 -15.60
C SER A 36 0.12 -2.96 -15.81
N HIS A 37 -0.47 -2.03 -16.55
CA HIS A 37 0.08 -0.70 -16.86
C HIS A 37 1.55 -0.73 -17.35
N GLY A 38 1.91 -1.73 -18.16
CA GLY A 38 3.27 -1.89 -18.69
C GLY A 38 4.32 -2.34 -17.66
N LYS A 39 3.89 -2.94 -16.54
CA LYS A 39 4.74 -3.47 -15.47
C LYS A 39 4.42 -4.93 -15.20
N ALA A 40 5.42 -5.71 -14.78
CA ALA A 40 5.28 -7.14 -14.51
C ALA A 40 4.47 -7.45 -13.23
N TYR A 41 4.46 -6.53 -12.27
CA TYR A 41 3.75 -6.67 -11.01
C TYR A 41 2.63 -5.64 -10.88
N SER A 42 1.59 -5.94 -10.11
CA SER A 42 0.50 -5.01 -9.81
C SER A 42 0.06 -5.10 -8.34
N LEU A 43 -0.84 -4.22 -7.93
CA LEU A 43 -1.44 -4.21 -6.60
C LEU A 43 -2.96 -4.25 -6.75
N SER A 44 -3.61 -5.14 -6.01
CA SER A 44 -5.06 -5.13 -5.85
C SER A 44 -5.42 -4.30 -4.62
N ILE A 45 -6.01 -3.13 -4.85
CA ILE A 45 -6.38 -2.15 -3.81
C ILE A 45 -7.76 -1.56 -4.12
N THR A 46 -8.44 -1.12 -3.07
CA THR A 46 -9.68 -0.34 -3.13
C THR A 46 -9.34 1.15 -3.23
N LEU A 47 -9.80 1.82 -4.28
CA LEU A 47 -9.70 3.27 -4.40
C LEU A 47 -10.97 3.91 -3.81
N PRO A 48 -10.86 4.72 -2.74
CA PRO A 48 -12.00 5.43 -2.20
C PRO A 48 -12.56 6.48 -3.19
N PRO A 49 -13.87 6.80 -3.11
CA PRO A 49 -14.51 7.72 -4.05
C PRO A 49 -13.90 9.13 -3.99
N LEU A 50 -13.57 9.70 -5.15
CA LEU A 50 -12.99 11.06 -5.28
C LEU A 50 -11.76 11.31 -4.40
N SER A 51 -11.02 10.27 -4.06
CA SER A 51 -9.89 10.36 -3.14
C SER A 51 -8.55 10.26 -3.86
N THR A 52 -7.49 10.66 -3.16
CA THR A 52 -6.11 10.38 -3.52
C THR A 52 -5.45 9.61 -2.39
N ILE A 53 -4.82 8.48 -2.74
CA ILE A 53 -4.01 7.67 -1.83
C ILE A 53 -2.54 7.69 -2.24
N PHE A 54 -1.66 7.70 -1.26
CA PHE A 54 -0.22 7.59 -1.46
C PHE A 54 0.27 6.27 -0.91
N LEU A 55 1.00 5.54 -1.75
CA LEU A 55 1.57 4.25 -1.40
C LEU A 55 3.09 4.37 -1.30
N LYS A 56 3.65 3.73 -0.28
CA LYS A 56 5.10 3.60 -0.12
C LYS A 56 5.46 2.13 0.00
N ARG A 57 6.55 1.73 -0.66
CA ARG A 57 7.15 0.41 -0.44
C ARG A 57 7.54 0.29 1.03
N ALA A 58 7.06 -0.73 1.72
CA ALA A 58 7.48 -1.02 3.08
C ALA A 58 8.98 -1.32 3.07
N ALA A 59 9.74 -0.69 3.97
CA ALA A 59 11.13 -1.08 4.15
C ALA A 59 11.17 -2.50 4.72
N ASP A 60 12.15 -3.29 4.28
CA ASP A 60 12.43 -4.59 4.88
C ASP A 60 12.60 -4.37 6.38
N LYS A 61 11.77 -5.04 7.19
CA LYS A 61 12.01 -5.02 8.63
C LYS A 61 13.38 -5.66 8.83
N LYS A 62 14.40 -4.85 9.16
CA LYS A 62 15.57 -5.38 9.85
C LYS A 62 15.03 -6.05 11.09
N THR A 63 14.94 -7.38 11.07
CA THR A 63 14.67 -8.19 12.25
C THR A 63 15.72 -7.78 13.27
N LYS A 64 15.35 -6.96 14.26
CA LYS A 64 16.16 -6.79 15.45
C LYS A 64 16.14 -8.15 16.14
N GLN A 65 17.09 -9.01 15.79
CA GLN A 65 17.41 -10.16 16.60
C GLN A 65 17.87 -9.60 17.95
N ASN A 66 16.98 -9.62 18.95
CA ASN A 66 17.38 -9.46 20.33
C ASN A 66 18.28 -10.66 20.64
N LYS A 67 19.60 -10.44 20.62
CA LYS A 67 20.59 -11.40 21.10
C LYS A 67 20.66 -11.25 22.61
N THR A 68 20.12 -12.24 23.32
CA THR A 68 20.40 -12.49 24.74
C THR A 68 21.75 -13.20 24.87
#